data_AF-A0A3Q8GQZ4-F1
#
_entry.id   AF-A0A3Q8GQZ4-F1
#
_cell.length_a   1.000
_cell.length_b   1.000
_cell.length_c   1.000
_cell.angle_alpha   90.00
_cell.angle_beta   90.00
_cell.angle_gamma   90.00
#
_symmetry.space_group_name_H-M   'P 1'
#
loop_
_entity.id
_entity.type
_entity.pdbx_description
1 polymer ?
#
loop_
_entity_poly.entity_id
_entity_poly.type
_entity_poly.pdbx_seq_one_letter_code
_entity_poly.pdbx_strand_id
1 'polypeptide(L)'
;MMVILLYSLMLAMSLLLLSILLFMISNKTIIDREKSSPFECGFDPFKSSRIPFSSHFFLISVIFLIFDVELVILMPIIVCMMCTKMLDMILVIMLFILILILGLFHEWNNKMLDWV
;
A
#
# COMPACT_ATOMS: atom_id res chain seq x y z
N MET A 1 -25.98 -19.72 -11.28
CA MET A 1 -24.59 -19.73 -11.78
C MET A 1 -24.51 -19.35 -13.27
N MET A 2 -25.27 -19.99 -14.17
CA MET A 2 -25.27 -19.67 -15.61
C MET A 2 -25.69 -18.23 -15.95
N VAL A 3 -26.67 -17.67 -15.22
CA VAL A 3 -27.11 -16.28 -15.40
C VAL A 3 -26.02 -15.27 -15.02
N ILE A 4 -25.25 -15.56 -13.96
CA ILE A 4 -24.12 -14.71 -13.54
C ILE A 4 -23.02 -14.76 -14.60
N LEU A 5 -22.76 -15.93 -15.19
CA LEU A 5 -21.80 -16.09 -16.29
C LEU A 5 -22.24 -15.31 -17.55
N LEU A 6 -23.53 -15.28 -17.85
CA LEU A 6 -24.06 -14.50 -18.98
C LEU A 6 -23.89 -13.00 -18.75
N TYR A 7 -24.18 -12.50 -17.55
CA TYR A 7 -23.97 -11.09 -17.24
C TYR A 7 -22.48 -10.69 -17.25
N SER A 8 -21.59 -11.55 -16.75
CA SER A 8 -20.15 -11.27 -16.80
C SER A 8 -19.61 -11.25 -18.23
N LEU A 9 -20.09 -12.15 -19.10
CA LEU A 9 -19.73 -12.15 -20.52
C LEU A 9 -20.24 -10.89 -21.24
N MET A 10 -21.47 -10.46 -20.98
CA MET A 10 -22.01 -9.24 -21.58
C MET A 10 -21.22 -7.99 -21.16
N LEU A 11 -20.85 -7.90 -19.88
CA LEU A 11 -20.01 -6.82 -19.37
C LEU A 11 -18.62 -6.84 -20.02
N ALA A 12 -17.96 -8.00 -20.09
CA ALA A 12 -16.65 -8.13 -20.72
C ALA A 12 -16.67 -7.68 -22.20
N MET A 13 -17.70 -8.09 -22.95
CA MET A 13 -17.84 -7.70 -24.36
C MET A 13 -18.09 -6.20 -24.51
N SER A 14 -18.90 -5.59 -23.63
CA SER A 14 -19.14 -4.14 -23.67
C SER A 14 -17.88 -3.32 -23.38
N LEU A 15 -17.05 -3.76 -22.42
CA LEU A 15 -15.78 -3.11 -22.08
C LEU A 15 -14.75 -3.24 -23.20
N LEU A 16 -14.72 -4.40 -23.87
CA LEU A 16 -13.84 -4.63 -25.01
C LEU A 16 -14.23 -3.79 -26.22
N LEU A 17 -15.53 -3.64 -26.47
CA LEU A 17 -16.02 -2.77 -27.54
C LEU A 17 -15.73 -1.29 -27.24
N LEU A 18 -15.90 -0.86 -25.98
CA LEU A 18 -15.53 0.48 -25.53
C LEU A 18 -14.03 0.76 -25.70
N SER A 19 -13.16 -0.18 -25.35
CA SER A 19 -11.71 0.02 -25.47
C SER A 19 -11.24 0.13 -26.92
N ILE A 20 -11.84 -0.65 -27.82
CA ILE A 20 -11.58 -0.54 -29.28
C ILE A 20 -12.05 0.82 -29.81
N LEU A 21 -13.25 1.26 -29.43
CA LEU A 21 -13.74 2.58 -29.84
C LEU A 21 -12.83 3.71 -29.34
N LEU A 22 -12.41 3.66 -28.07
CA LEU A 22 -11.48 4.63 -27.50
C LEU A 22 -10.13 4.64 -28.24
N PHE A 23 -9.63 3.48 -28.62
CA PHE A 23 -8.39 3.39 -29.40
C PHE A 23 -8.54 3.99 -30.79
N MET A 24 -9.63 3.67 -31.50
CA MET A 24 -9.91 4.20 -32.84
C MET A 24 -10.13 5.72 -32.86
N ILE A 25 -10.77 6.27 -31.81
CA ILE A 25 -10.98 7.72 -31.67
C ILE A 25 -9.69 8.43 -31.22
N SER A 26 -8.76 7.72 -30.58
CA SER A 26 -7.54 8.34 -30.06
C SER A 26 -6.62 8.82 -31.18
N ASN A 27 -6.59 10.13 -31.41
CA ASN A 27 -5.61 10.79 -32.28
C ASN A 27 -4.26 10.89 -31.56
N LYS A 28 -3.57 9.77 -31.40
CA LYS A 28 -2.19 9.76 -30.92
C LYS A 28 -1.28 10.06 -32.11
N THR A 29 -0.72 11.28 -32.18
CA THR A 29 0.44 11.54 -33.04
C THR A 29 1.56 10.60 -32.62
N ILE A 30 2.08 9.85 -33.58
CA ILE A 30 2.84 8.62 -33.32
C ILE A 30 4.20 8.93 -32.68
N ILE A 31 4.83 10.05 -33.01
CA ILE A 31 6.15 10.44 -32.48
C ILE A 31 6.25 11.98 -32.47
N ASP A 32 5.83 12.62 -31.39
CA ASP A 32 6.24 14.00 -31.09
C ASP A 32 7.35 13.95 -30.04
N ARG A 33 8.50 14.56 -30.34
CA ARG A 33 9.64 14.63 -29.41
C ARG A 33 9.21 15.17 -28.04
N GLU A 34 8.37 16.20 -28.05
CA GLU A 34 7.86 16.88 -26.84
C GLU A 34 6.89 16.00 -26.02
N LYS A 35 6.28 14.96 -26.62
CA LYS A 35 5.50 13.95 -25.88
C LYS A 35 6.40 12.88 -25.26
N SER A 36 7.58 12.65 -25.85
CA SER A 36 8.56 11.67 -25.37
C SER A 36 9.57 12.24 -24.37
N SER A 37 9.63 13.56 -24.22
CA SER A 37 10.46 14.24 -23.22
C SER A 37 9.73 14.38 -21.87
N PRO A 38 10.48 14.41 -20.75
CA PRO A 38 9.91 14.73 -19.44
C PRO A 38 9.21 16.11 -19.47
N PHE A 39 8.12 16.24 -18.71
CA PHE A 39 7.44 17.52 -18.55
C PHE A 39 8.26 18.43 -17.63
N GLU A 40 8.98 19.38 -18.23
CA GLU A 40 9.71 20.44 -17.54
C GLU A 40 9.21 21.81 -18.01
N CYS A 41 9.64 22.89 -17.35
CA CYS A 41 9.28 24.26 -17.72
C CYS A 41 10.00 24.76 -18.98
N GLY A 42 10.22 23.90 -19.98
CA GLY A 42 10.86 24.23 -21.26
C GLY A 42 12.39 24.22 -21.26
N PHE A 43 13.01 23.67 -20.21
CA PHE A 43 14.46 23.52 -20.12
C PHE A 43 14.85 22.03 -20.21
N ASP A 44 16.07 21.76 -20.69
CA ASP A 44 16.65 20.42 -20.60
C ASP A 44 17.08 20.13 -19.15
N PRO A 45 16.95 18.88 -18.67
CA PRO A 45 17.30 18.51 -17.31
C PRO A 45 18.78 18.82 -17.02
N PHE A 46 19.03 19.85 -16.21
CA PHE A 46 20.39 20.31 -15.88
C PHE A 46 21.14 19.39 -14.89
N LYS A 47 20.45 18.48 -14.20
CA LYS A 47 21.01 17.63 -13.15
C LYS A 47 20.44 16.21 -13.22
N SER A 48 21.16 15.27 -12.62
CA SER A 48 20.66 13.91 -12.44
C SER A 48 19.34 13.92 -11.68
N SER A 49 18.40 13.06 -12.08
CA SER A 49 17.10 12.86 -11.42
C SER A 49 17.18 12.30 -9.98
N ARG A 50 18.38 12.07 -9.46
CA ARG A 50 18.59 11.57 -8.10
C ARG A 50 18.39 12.71 -7.10
N ILE A 51 17.28 12.64 -6.39
CA ILE A 51 16.96 13.50 -5.26
C ILE A 51 17.65 12.91 -4.02
N PRO A 52 18.19 13.73 -3.09
CA PRO A 52 18.68 13.23 -1.82
C PRO A 52 17.59 12.43 -1.10
N PHE A 53 17.94 11.24 -0.63
CA PHE A 53 17.00 10.34 0.03
C PHE A 53 16.65 10.86 1.43
N SER A 54 15.36 10.94 1.73
CA SER A 54 14.89 11.26 3.08
C SER A 54 14.92 10.01 3.96
N SER A 55 15.73 10.02 5.01
CA SER A 55 15.77 8.96 6.03
C SER A 55 14.41 8.75 6.71
N HIS A 56 13.60 9.79 6.87
CA HIS A 56 12.27 9.70 7.48
C HIS A 56 11.33 8.74 6.73
N PHE A 57 11.28 8.79 5.40
CA PHE A 57 10.45 7.86 4.62
C PHE A 57 10.89 6.41 4.80
N PHE A 58 12.19 6.17 4.94
CA PHE A 58 12.71 4.84 5.25
C PHE A 58 12.26 4.35 6.62
N LEU A 59 12.41 5.20 7.64
CA LEU A 59 12.09 4.88 9.03
C LEU A 59 10.60 4.54 9.17
N ILE A 60 9.71 5.34 8.56
CA ILE A 60 8.26 5.05 8.55
C ILE A 60 7.98 3.70 7.87
N SER A 61 8.66 3.39 6.77
CA SER A 61 8.47 2.13 6.05
C SER A 61 8.92 0.92 6.88
N VAL A 62 10.02 1.06 7.63
CA VAL A 62 10.51 0.01 8.53
C VAL A 62 9.56 -0.20 9.71
N ILE A 63 9.09 0.87 10.34
CA ILE A 63 8.12 0.80 11.45
C ILE A 63 6.82 0.13 10.97
N PHE A 64 6.31 0.51 9.80
CA PHE A 64 5.13 -0.11 9.21
C PHE A 64 5.30 -1.62 9.02
N LEU A 65 6.47 -2.05 8.51
CA LEU A 65 6.75 -3.47 8.30
C LEU A 65 6.77 -4.26 9.61
N ILE A 66 7.38 -3.71 10.66
CA ILE A 66 7.44 -4.35 11.98
C ILE A 66 6.02 -4.47 12.55
N PHE A 67 5.24 -3.41 12.50
CA PHE A 67 3.86 -3.40 13.00
C PHE A 67 2.96 -4.40 12.27
N ASP A 68 3.14 -4.56 10.95
CA ASP A 68 2.38 -5.55 10.17
C ASP A 68 2.72 -6.99 10.60
N VAL A 69 4.01 -7.28 10.87
CA VAL A 69 4.43 -8.59 11.42
C VAL A 69 3.84 -8.83 12.82
N GLU A 70 3.80 -7.81 13.67
CA GLU A 70 3.21 -7.90 15.01
C GLU A 70 1.70 -8.19 14.95
N LEU A 71 0.97 -7.60 14.00
CA LEU A 71 -0.44 -7.90 13.79
C LEU A 71 -0.68 -9.32 13.29
N VAL A 72 0.20 -9.85 12.44
CA VAL A 72 0.14 -11.25 12.00
C VAL A 72 0.31 -12.19 13.20
N ILE A 73 1.18 -11.86 14.15
CA ILE A 73 1.37 -12.63 15.39
C ILE A 73 0.12 -12.54 16.31
N LEU A 74 -0.62 -11.43 16.26
CA LEU A 74 -1.86 -11.26 17.03
C LEU A 74 -3.04 -12.07 16.47
N MET A 75 -3.15 -12.24 15.15
CA MET A 75 -4.26 -12.97 14.49
C MET A 75 -4.59 -14.38 15.05
N PRO A 76 -3.63 -15.29 15.35
CA PRO A 76 -3.94 -16.63 15.85
C PRO A 76 -4.63 -16.64 17.22
N ILE A 77 -4.62 -15.54 17.97
CA ILE A 77 -5.29 -15.39 19.26
C ILE A 77 -6.80 -15.68 19.12
N ILE A 78 -7.44 -15.25 18.02
CA ILE A 78 -8.87 -15.47 17.77
C ILE A 78 -9.18 -16.98 17.70
N VAL A 79 -8.27 -17.77 17.12
CA VAL A 79 -8.41 -19.22 17.01
C VAL A 79 -8.12 -19.88 18.37
N CYS A 80 -7.08 -19.43 19.08
CA CYS A 80 -6.68 -19.97 20.38
C CYS A 80 -7.73 -19.72 21.49
N MET A 81 -8.57 -18.69 21.38
CA MET A 81 -9.68 -18.41 22.31
C MET A 81 -10.61 -19.63 22.49
N MET A 82 -10.74 -20.48 21.46
CA MET A 82 -11.65 -21.63 21.50
C MET A 82 -11.04 -22.85 22.21
N CYS A 83 -9.71 -22.93 22.35
CA CYS A 83 -9.02 -24.14 22.82
C CYS A 83 -8.33 -23.98 24.18
N THR A 84 -8.15 -22.75 24.66
CA THR A 84 -7.34 -22.45 25.85
C THR A 84 -8.19 -21.84 26.97
N LYS A 85 -7.66 -21.82 28.20
CA LYS A 85 -8.35 -21.20 29.33
C LYS A 85 -8.40 -19.68 29.14
N MET A 86 -9.56 -19.09 29.41
CA MET A 86 -9.78 -17.65 29.25
C MET A 86 -8.80 -16.78 30.05
N LEU A 87 -8.46 -17.18 31.28
CA LEU A 87 -7.52 -16.42 32.14
C LEU A 87 -6.11 -16.37 31.57
N ASP A 88 -5.59 -17.51 31.09
CA ASP A 88 -4.23 -17.60 30.53
C ASP A 88 -4.13 -16.79 29.23
N MET A 89 -5.18 -16.81 28.41
CA MET A 89 -5.28 -16.01 27.20
C MET A 89 -5.30 -14.51 27.46
N ILE A 90 -6.11 -14.07 28.42
CA ILE A 90 -6.17 -12.65 28.81
C ILE A 90 -4.79 -12.18 29.29
N LEU A 91 -4.08 -12.99 30.08
CA LEU A 91 -2.74 -12.64 30.57
C LEU A 91 -1.76 -12.43 29.40
N VAL A 92 -1.73 -13.34 28.43
CA VAL A 92 -0.82 -13.26 27.27
C VAL A 92 -1.14 -12.05 26.39
N ILE A 93 -2.43 -11.81 26.10
CA ILE A 93 -2.87 -10.65 25.31
C ILE A 93 -2.47 -9.35 26.00
N MET A 94 -2.71 -9.24 27.31
CA MET A 94 -2.41 -8.02 28.06
C MET A 94 -0.90 -7.74 28.10
N LEU A 95 -0.07 -8.78 28.28
CA LEU A 95 1.38 -8.63 28.21
C LEU A 95 1.84 -8.21 26.81
N PHE A 96 1.30 -8.82 25.76
CA PHE A 96 1.66 -8.50 24.38
C PHE A 96 1.28 -7.06 24.01
N ILE A 97 0.06 -6.63 24.32
CA ILE A 97 -0.40 -5.25 24.07
C ILE A 97 0.45 -4.23 24.85
N LEU A 98 0.84 -4.55 26.09
CA LEU A 98 1.68 -3.66 26.90
C LEU A 98 3.05 -3.44 26.25
N ILE A 99 3.66 -4.48 25.69
CA ILE A 99 4.93 -4.39 24.97
C ILE A 99 4.78 -3.51 23.72
N LEU A 100 3.72 -3.69 22.93
CA LEU A 100 3.44 -2.87 21.74
C LEU A 100 3.30 -1.39 22.09
N ILE A 101 2.53 -1.07 23.13
CA ILE A 101 2.33 0.31 23.57
C ILE A 101 3.64 0.94 24.01
N LEU A 102 4.49 0.22 24.76
CA LEU A 102 5.79 0.72 25.17
C LEU A 102 6.74 0.95 23.97
N GLY A 103 6.74 0.06 22.99
CA GLY A 103 7.50 0.23 21.74
C GLY A 103 7.09 1.48 20.98
N LEU A 104 5.77 1.69 20.82
CA LEU A 104 5.22 2.87 20.16
C LEU A 104 5.57 4.17 20.90
N PHE A 105 5.50 4.16 22.24
CA PHE A 105 5.91 5.32 23.05
C PHE A 105 7.39 5.65 22.88
N HIS A 106 8.25 4.64 22.78
CA HIS A 106 9.67 4.84 22.53
C HIS A 106 9.94 5.44 21.14
N GLU A 107 9.27 4.94 20.10
CA GLU A 107 9.37 5.48 18.74
C GLU A 107 8.86 6.92 18.64
N TRP A 108 7.77 7.23 19.35
CA TRP A 108 7.22 8.58 19.42
C TRP A 108 8.18 9.54 20.14
N ASN A 109 8.76 9.13 21.27
CA ASN A 109 9.72 9.98 21.98
C ASN A 109 10.97 10.29 21.13
N ASN A 110 11.34 9.38 20.22
CA ASN A 110 12.44 9.58 19.26
C ASN A 110 12.05 10.42 18.03
N LYS A 111 10.81 10.94 17.96
CA LYS A 111 10.30 11.75 16.84
C LYS A 111 10.38 11.06 15.48
N MET A 112 10.39 9.72 15.45
CA MET A 112 10.46 8.96 14.20
C MET A 112 9.15 9.07 13.40
N LEU A 113 8.05 9.40 14.08
CA LEU A 113 6.71 9.58 13.53
C LEU A 113 6.40 11.04 13.14
N ASP A 114 7.23 11.99 13.54
CA ASP A 114 7.03 13.39 13.20
C ASP A 114 7.45 13.63 11.74
N TRP A 115 6.53 14.20 10.98
CA TRP A 115 6.70 14.47 9.55
C TRP A 115 7.06 15.94 9.26
N VAL A 116 7.13 16.78 10.31
CA VAL A 116 7.38 18.23 10.23
C VAL A 116 8.60 18.61 11.06
#